data_AF-A0A561SRK7-F1
#
_entry.id   AF-A0A561SRK7-F1
#
_cell.length_a   1.000
_cell.length_b   1.000
_cell.length_c   1.000
_cell.angle_alpha   90.00
_cell.angle_beta   90.00
_cell.angle_gamma   90.00
#
_symmetry.space_group_name_H-M   'P 1'
#
loop_
_entity.id
_entity.type
_entity.pdbx_description
1 polymer ?
#
loop_
_entity_poly.entity_id
_entity_poly.type
_entity_poly.pdbx_seq_one_letter_code
_entity_poly.pdbx_strand_id
1 'polypeptide(L)'
;MVHMHGSDGGAPRAGLVVSKAVGGSVVRHRVSRRLRHLLAPRLGELPAGAMLVVRALPPAADATSAELGDDLDAGIRGVLRKQAKPQGGARRG
;
A
#
# COMPACT_ATOMS: atom_id res chain seq x y z
N MET A 1 0.82 -6.11 -3.72
CA MET A 1 2.15 -5.53 -4.04
C MET A 1 2.21 -4.09 -3.55
N VAL A 2 3.28 -3.68 -2.86
CA VAL A 2 3.41 -2.37 -2.22
C VAL A 2 4.59 -1.60 -2.82
N HIS A 3 4.42 -0.31 -3.10
CA HIS A 3 5.45 0.60 -3.60
C HIS A 3 5.50 1.86 -2.73
N MET A 4 6.68 2.44 -2.53
CA MET A 4 6.85 3.68 -1.76
C MET A 4 7.77 4.65 -2.50
N HIS A 5 7.41 5.93 -2.49
CA HIS A 5 8.24 7.07 -2.89
C HIS A 5 8.34 8.07 -1.72
N GLY A 6 9.44 8.80 -1.63
CA GLY A 6 9.57 9.96 -0.73
C GLY A 6 9.09 11.23 -1.44
N SER A 7 8.43 12.12 -0.70
CA SER A 7 8.11 13.49 -1.13
C SER A 7 8.57 14.49 -0.07
N ASP A 8 8.86 15.72 -0.49
CA ASP A 8 9.37 16.77 0.38
C ASP A 8 8.27 17.30 1.31
N GLY A 9 8.32 16.92 2.59
CA GLY A 9 7.61 17.56 3.70
C GLY A 9 6.08 17.51 3.63
N GLY A 10 5.47 16.51 4.26
CA GLY A 10 4.01 16.43 4.44
C GLY A 10 3.54 15.21 5.23
N ALA A 11 2.26 15.11 5.54
CA ALA A 11 1.69 13.91 6.15
C ALA A 11 1.79 12.71 5.19
N PRO A 12 2.14 11.49 5.66
CA PRO A 12 2.19 10.30 4.83
C PRO A 12 0.85 10.04 4.11
N ARG A 13 0.93 9.61 2.85
CA ARG A 13 -0.24 9.33 2.01
C ARG A 13 -0.19 7.89 1.52
N ALA A 14 -1.36 7.24 1.44
CA ALA A 14 -1.51 5.94 0.82
C ALA A 14 -2.57 5.95 -0.29
N GLY A 15 -2.19 5.47 -1.47
CA GLY A 15 -3.08 5.17 -2.58
C GLY A 15 -3.37 3.68 -2.69
N LEU A 16 -4.58 3.35 -3.14
CA LEU A 16 -5.01 1.98 -3.42
C LEU A 16 -5.28 1.80 -4.91
N VAL A 17 -4.74 0.73 -5.49
CA VAL A 17 -5.00 0.31 -6.87
C VAL A 17 -5.62 -1.09 -6.84
N VAL A 18 -6.89 -1.19 -7.23
CA VAL A 18 -7.60 -2.47 -7.33
C VAL A 18 -8.03 -2.67 -8.77
N SER A 19 -7.38 -3.60 -9.47
CA SER A 19 -7.61 -3.85 -10.90
C SER A 19 -8.91 -4.63 -11.14
N LYS A 20 -9.34 -4.71 -12.41
CA LYS A 20 -10.50 -5.53 -12.83
C LYS A 20 -10.27 -7.03 -12.59
N ALA A 21 -9.02 -7.48 -12.57
CA ALA A 21 -8.67 -8.89 -12.32
C ALA A 21 -8.99 -9.36 -10.89
N VAL A 22 -9.23 -8.44 -9.95
CA VAL A 22 -9.68 -8.76 -8.58
C VAL A 22 -11.18 -9.09 -8.53
N GLY A 23 -11.95 -8.68 -9.53
CA GLY A 23 -13.38 -9.00 -9.63
C GLY A 23 -14.26 -7.81 -9.98
N GLY A 24 -15.58 -8.01 -9.86
CA GLY A 24 -16.58 -6.98 -10.12
C GLY A 24 -16.52 -5.80 -9.14
N SER A 25 -17.30 -4.76 -9.41
CA SER A 25 -17.28 -3.51 -8.63
C SER A 25 -17.51 -3.71 -7.14
N VAL A 26 -18.41 -4.63 -6.76
CA VAL A 26 -18.71 -4.91 -5.34
C VAL A 26 -17.51 -5.53 -4.64
N VAL A 27 -16.87 -6.53 -5.25
CA VAL A 27 -15.67 -7.18 -4.70
C VAL A 27 -14.54 -6.16 -4.58
N ARG A 28 -14.28 -5.38 -5.64
CA ARG A 28 -13.24 -4.34 -5.64
C ARG A 28 -13.48 -3.28 -4.57
N HIS A 29 -14.72 -2.81 -4.39
CA HIS A 29 -15.04 -1.83 -3.35
C HIS A 29 -14.91 -2.40 -1.95
N ARG A 30 -15.29 -3.66 -1.74
CA ARG A 30 -15.10 -4.35 -0.46
C ARG A 30 -13.62 -4.44 -0.11
N VAL A 31 -12.78 -4.89 -1.06
CA VAL A 31 -11.32 -4.97 -0.90
C VAL A 31 -10.74 -3.58 -0.61
N SER A 32 -11.10 -2.56 -1.38
CA SER A 32 -10.67 -1.18 -1.14
C SER A 32 -11.07 -0.68 0.26
N ARG A 33 -12.29 -0.95 0.72
CA ARG A 33 -12.73 -0.56 2.07
C ARG A 33 -11.90 -1.26 3.15
N ARG A 34 -11.71 -2.58 3.05
CA ARG A 34 -10.90 -3.35 4.01
C ARG A 34 -9.45 -2.83 4.06
N LEU A 35 -8.82 -2.65 2.90
CA LEU A 35 -7.45 -2.14 2.82
C LEU A 35 -7.31 -0.73 3.39
N ARG A 36 -8.30 0.17 3.20
CA ARG A 36 -8.27 1.50 3.83
C ARG A 36 -8.28 1.42 5.35
N HIS A 37 -9.14 0.57 5.91
CA HIS A 37 -9.20 0.39 7.37
C HIS A 37 -7.89 -0.17 7.93
N LEU A 38 -7.27 -1.12 7.23
CA LEU A 38 -5.98 -1.68 7.64
C LEU A 38 -4.84 -0.66 7.50
N LEU A 39 -4.86 0.19 6.48
CA LEU A 39 -3.84 1.21 6.24
C LEU A 39 -3.89 2.37 7.24
N ALA A 40 -5.08 2.76 7.70
CA ALA A 40 -5.27 3.93 8.56
C ALA A 40 -4.33 3.97 9.79
N PRO A 41 -4.21 2.91 10.62
CA PRO A 41 -3.28 2.91 11.74
C PRO A 41 -1.81 2.89 11.30
N ARG A 42 -1.49 2.25 10.17
CA ARG A 42 -0.12 2.04 9.68
C ARG A 42 0.49 3.27 9.02
N LEU A 43 -0.34 4.21 8.55
CA LEU A 43 0.13 5.46 7.96
C LEU A 43 0.97 6.29 8.93
N GLY A 44 0.67 6.22 10.23
CA GLY A 44 1.44 6.92 11.27
C GLY A 44 2.84 6.36 11.51
N GLU A 45 3.10 5.12 11.07
CA GLU A 45 4.41 4.47 11.18
C GLU A 45 5.32 4.80 9.99
N LEU A 46 4.79 5.44 8.95
CA LEU A 46 5.55 5.79 7.77
C LEU A 46 6.34 7.08 7.98
N PRO A 47 7.54 7.21 7.39
CA PRO A 47 8.30 8.45 7.40
C PRO A 47 7.46 9.63 6.88
N ALA A 48 7.73 10.82 7.41
CA ALA A 48 7.12 12.05 6.90
C ALA A 48 7.34 12.18 5.39
N GLY A 49 6.30 12.59 4.66
CA GLY A 49 6.32 12.73 3.20
C GLY A 49 6.28 11.39 2.44
N ALA A 50 6.13 10.25 3.10
CA ALA A 50 6.04 8.97 2.41
C ALA A 50 4.75 8.88 1.56
N MET A 51 4.90 8.41 0.33
CA MET A 51 3.81 8.09 -0.58
C MET A 51 3.78 6.59 -0.83
N LEU A 52 2.80 5.90 -0.25
CA LEU A 52 2.60 4.46 -0.36
C LEU A 52 1.56 4.14 -1.43
N VAL A 53 1.82 3.17 -2.30
CA VAL A 53 0.83 2.64 -3.25
C VAL A 53 0.67 1.14 -3.01
N VAL A 54 -0.54 0.71 -2.67
CA VAL A 54 -0.88 -0.70 -2.48
C VAL A 54 -1.71 -1.18 -3.67
N ARG A 55 -1.18 -2.16 -4.39
CA ARG A 55 -1.87 -2.85 -5.49
C ARG A 55 -2.46 -4.16 -4.97
N ALA A 56 -3.78 -4.28 -5.06
CA ALA A 56 -4.48 -5.55 -4.82
C ALA A 56 -4.29 -6.47 -6.03
N LEU A 57 -3.87 -7.70 -5.77
CA LEU A 57 -3.72 -8.78 -6.75
C LEU A 57 -4.98 -9.66 -6.75
N PRO A 58 -5.22 -10.49 -7.77
CA PRO A 58 -6.42 -11.33 -7.85
C PRO A 58 -6.75 -12.12 -6.56
N PRO A 59 -5.77 -12.70 -5.83
CA PRO A 59 -6.05 -13.41 -4.57
C PRO A 59 -6.70 -12.55 -3.46
N ALA A 60 -6.58 -11.22 -3.54
CA ALA A 60 -7.20 -10.31 -2.57
C ALA A 60 -8.75 -10.34 -2.60
N ALA A 61 -9.35 -10.92 -3.64
CA ALA A 61 -10.79 -11.06 -3.78
C ALA A 61 -11.40 -11.92 -2.66
N ASP A 62 -10.73 -13.02 -2.35
CA ASP A 62 -11.21 -14.05 -1.42
C ASP A 62 -10.48 -14.03 -0.08
N ALA A 63 -9.39 -13.26 0.02
CA ALA A 63 -8.64 -13.09 1.26
C ALA A 63 -9.49 -12.48 2.39
N THR A 64 -9.27 -13.00 3.58
CA THR A 64 -9.78 -12.46 4.84
C THR A 64 -9.08 -11.14 5.19
N SER A 65 -9.69 -10.36 6.09
CA SER A 65 -9.06 -9.11 6.56
C SER A 65 -7.73 -9.36 7.28
N ALA A 66 -7.58 -10.52 7.92
CA ALA A 66 -6.33 -10.91 8.59
C ALA A 66 -5.22 -11.17 7.57
N GLU A 67 -5.49 -12.01 6.56
CA GLU A 67 -4.52 -12.29 5.48
C GLU A 67 -4.12 -11.02 4.72
N LEU A 68 -5.08 -10.14 4.42
CA LEU A 68 -4.80 -8.84 3.81
C LEU A 68 -3.93 -7.94 4.71
N GLY A 69 -4.10 -8.05 6.03
CA GLY A 69 -3.30 -7.34 7.02
C GLY A 69 -1.86 -7.84 7.05
N ASP A 70 -1.67 -9.15 7.10
CA ASP A 70 -0.36 -9.79 7.11
C ASP A 70 0.43 -9.49 5.84
N ASP A 71 -0.23 -9.59 4.67
CA ASP A 71 0.35 -9.23 3.37
C ASP A 71 0.74 -7.75 3.30
N LEU A 72 -0.11 -6.88 3.85
CA LEU A 72 0.16 -5.44 3.90
C LEU A 72 1.38 -5.15 4.77
N ASP A 73 1.46 -5.77 5.95
CA ASP A 73 2.56 -5.61 6.89
C ASP A 73 3.88 -6.12 6.32
N ALA A 74 3.86 -7.30 5.70
CA ALA A 74 5.01 -7.85 5.01
C ALA A 74 5.48 -6.90 3.88
N GLY A 75 4.54 -6.35 3.12
CA GLY A 75 4.82 -5.37 2.07
C GLY A 75 5.43 -4.07 2.59
N ILE A 76 4.86 -3.48 3.65
CA ILE A 76 5.35 -2.24 4.27
C ILE A 76 6.76 -2.44 4.82
N ARG A 77 7.01 -3.50 5.60
CA ARG A 77 8.36 -3.83 6.10
C ARG A 77 9.36 -4.00 4.96
N GLY A 78 8.94 -4.65 3.87
CA GLY A 78 9.77 -4.86 2.69
C GLY A 78 10.19 -3.56 2.00
N VAL A 79 9.26 -2.60 1.84
CA VAL A 79 9.57 -1.31 1.21
C VAL A 79 10.36 -0.38 2.14
N LEU A 80 10.08 -0.38 3.44
CA LEU A 80 10.84 0.40 4.42
C LEU A 80 12.31 -0.04 4.47
N ARG A 81 12.56 -1.36 4.44
CA ARG A 81 13.92 -1.90 4.35
C ARG A 81 14.65 -1.44 3.08
N LYS A 82 13.93 -1.36 1.96
CA LYS A 82 14.50 -0.89 0.68
C LYS A 82 14.81 0.61 0.71
N GLN A 83 14.00 1.42 1.39
CA GLN A 83 14.22 2.87 1.53
C GLN A 83 15.38 3.21 2.49
N ALA A 84 15.64 2.38 3.51
CA ALA A 84 16.80 2.53 4.39
C ALA A 84 18.15 2.35 3.65
N LYS A 85 18.13 1.71 2.48
CA LYS A 85 19.25 1.71 1.53
C LYS A 85 18.99 2.88 0.57
N PRO A 86 19.87 3.87 0.41
CA PRO A 86 19.60 4.99 -0.47
C PRO A 86 19.39 4.47 -1.90
N GLN A 87 18.14 4.50 -2.34
CA GLN A 87 17.75 4.08 -3.68
C GLN A 87 18.15 5.22 -4.61
N GLY A 88 19.40 5.18 -5.11
CA GLY A 88 19.87 6.05 -6.18
C GLY A 88 18.94 5.91 -7.39
N GLY A 89 18.18 6.95 -7.67
CA GLY A 89 17.16 6.89 -8.71
C GLY A 89 16.34 8.16 -8.76
N ALA A 90 16.93 9.20 -9.33
CA ALA A 90 16.25 10.41 -9.76
C ALA A 90 15.09 10.14 -10.74
N ARG A 91 14.25 11.19 -10.90
CA ARG A 91 13.25 11.45 -11.97
C ARG A 91 11.84 10.91 -11.68
N ARG A 92 10.74 11.62 -12.02
CA ARG A 92 10.50 12.90 -12.72
C ARG A 92 9.01 13.23 -12.58
N GLY A 93 8.67 14.51 -12.76
CA GLY A 93 7.31 15.00 -12.97
C GLY A 93 7.24 16.49 -12.72
#